data_AF-A0A353Z3R7-F1
#
_entry.id   AF-A0A353Z3R7-F1
#
_cell.length_a   1.000
_cell.length_b   1.000
_cell.length_c   1.000
_cell.angle_alpha   90.00
_cell.angle_beta   90.00
_cell.angle_gamma   90.00
#
_symmetry.space_group_name_H-M   'P 1'
#
loop_
_entity.id
_entity.type
_entity.pdbx_description
1 polymer ?
#
loop_
_entity_poly.entity_id
_entity_poly.type
_entity_poly.pdbx_seq_one_letter_code
_entity_poly.pdbx_strand_id
1 'polypeptide(L)'
;MKTTILSLSLLLTTQFISANNDTIQFVIDTAYSIVDMPDTAAFDASFDANVDSVLKLYYVEESLKDSSSELEETVIPQFTDSVYKLRLDRIPAVASMDYNNVVKRYIEVYTIKKRKSVEVMLGLSEHYFPVFDEIFDYYGVPNELKYMSIIESALNPRAYSRARAVGLWQFMYGTGRVYGLEINSLVDERMDPIKATHAAARFIRDLHTMYDDWLLAVAAYNCGPGNVNKAIRRAGGKKNFWEVYYYLPRETRGHVPAFIAATYTMNYYKEHNLTPKTIDLPLRVDTIMVKQKLHLKQVSEVLAIPHKLLQDLNPQYRYDIVPGQIKPYALRLPANDALSFIDFQDSIYSYKDSAFFNATKVAAPKYANYAPKTPGKDYVKLTYTVKSGDAVGLIAQWYQVRTSDLRYWNNIRGNMIRSGQKLSIYKHKTKAEKYRDLDNLTYAEKQARIGKTVAPMKKEEPIDDNNGEFEIYTVRSGDTLWDIAKLYPGVTDTDIMRWNNISNASSLKPGQKLRIKPKS
;
A
#
# COMPACT_ATOMS: atom_id res chain seq x y z
N MET A 1 58.45 -20.66 64.84
CA MET A 1 59.17 -19.43 65.23
C MET A 1 58.84 -18.38 64.17
N LYS A 2 58.02 -17.35 64.53
CA LYS A 2 57.53 -16.21 63.71
C LYS A 2 56.66 -16.63 62.50
N THR A 3 55.50 -16.04 62.21
CA THR A 3 55.25 -14.61 61.97
C THR A 3 53.78 -14.20 62.18
N THR A 4 53.64 -13.01 62.74
CA THR A 4 52.57 -11.99 62.76
C THR A 4 51.52 -11.97 61.64
N ILE A 5 50.24 -11.77 62.01
CA ILE A 5 49.26 -10.97 61.27
C ILE A 5 48.50 -10.11 62.28
N LEU A 6 48.67 -8.79 62.19
CA LEU A 6 47.83 -7.76 62.82
C LEU A 6 47.16 -6.95 61.70
N SER A 7 45.84 -6.82 61.81
CA SER A 7 44.97 -5.72 61.38
C SER A 7 45.57 -4.58 60.53
N LEU A 8 44.93 -4.31 59.38
CA LEU A 8 44.59 -2.93 59.01
C LEU A 8 43.29 -2.88 58.21
N SER A 9 42.31 -2.25 58.83
CA SER A 9 41.02 -1.82 58.30
C SER A 9 41.15 -0.64 57.33
N LEU A 10 40.18 -0.56 56.41
CA LEU A 10 39.60 0.70 55.91
C LEU A 10 40.54 1.63 55.10
N LEU A 11 40.57 1.48 53.77
CA LEU A 11 40.76 2.54 52.76
C LEU A 11 41.00 1.90 51.38
N LEU A 12 39.93 1.52 50.68
CA LEU A 12 39.92 1.33 49.22
C LEU A 12 38.47 1.24 48.72
N THR A 13 37.65 2.17 49.18
CA THR A 13 36.45 2.62 48.47
C THR A 13 36.80 3.97 47.88
N THR A 14 36.31 4.27 46.66
CA THR A 14 36.58 5.48 45.84
C THR A 14 37.79 5.44 44.91
N GLN A 15 37.96 4.39 44.08
CA GLN A 15 38.74 4.51 42.83
C GLN A 15 38.48 3.40 41.80
N PHE A 16 37.21 3.00 41.60
CA PHE A 16 36.82 2.18 40.44
C PHE A 16 35.39 2.54 39.96
N ILE A 17 35.05 3.82 39.98
CA ILE A 17 33.84 4.36 39.32
C ILE A 17 34.30 5.34 38.24
N SER A 18 34.97 4.82 37.20
CA SER A 18 35.07 5.54 35.90
C SER A 18 35.50 4.62 34.76
N ALA A 19 35.39 3.29 34.90
CA ALA A 19 35.77 2.35 33.86
C ALA A 19 34.53 1.70 33.24
N ASN A 20 34.06 2.36 32.18
CA ASN A 20 33.29 1.84 31.07
C ASN A 20 31.85 1.35 31.33
N ASN A 21 30.91 2.31 31.22
CA ASN A 21 29.52 2.02 30.87
C ASN A 21 29.41 1.15 29.61
N ASP A 22 30.34 1.29 28.67
CA ASP A 22 30.38 0.44 27.47
C ASP A 22 30.70 -1.02 27.78
N THR A 23 31.51 -1.33 28.81
CA THR A 23 31.83 -2.72 29.16
C THR A 23 30.69 -3.38 29.94
N ILE A 24 30.01 -2.62 30.81
CA ILE A 24 28.82 -3.11 31.54
C ILE A 24 27.65 -3.32 30.58
N GLN A 25 27.39 -2.35 29.69
CA GLN A 25 26.38 -2.47 28.64
C GLN A 25 26.71 -3.61 27.67
N PHE A 26 27.97 -3.78 27.29
CA PHE A 26 28.42 -4.90 26.46
C PHE A 26 28.27 -6.25 27.17
N VAL A 27 28.56 -6.36 28.46
CA VAL A 27 28.35 -7.60 29.23
C VAL A 27 26.86 -7.90 29.41
N ILE A 28 26.01 -6.90 29.60
CA ILE A 28 24.55 -7.04 29.64
C ILE A 28 24.01 -7.44 28.26
N ASP A 29 24.48 -6.81 27.18
CA ASP A 29 24.04 -7.13 25.82
C ASP A 29 24.51 -8.53 25.37
N THR A 30 25.70 -8.96 25.83
CA THR A 30 26.26 -10.29 25.52
C THR A 30 25.65 -11.41 26.36
N ALA A 31 25.33 -11.17 27.64
CA ALA A 31 24.76 -12.19 28.53
C ALA A 31 23.24 -12.40 28.36
N TYR A 32 22.53 -11.40 27.82
CA TYR A 32 21.06 -11.43 27.73
C TYR A 32 20.53 -11.44 26.31
N SER A 33 21.33 -11.71 25.28
CA SER A 33 20.85 -11.70 23.89
C SER A 33 19.55 -12.54 23.77
N ILE A 34 18.47 -11.94 23.26
CA ILE A 34 17.19 -12.64 23.02
C ILE A 34 17.37 -13.67 21.85
N VAL A 35 18.59 -13.82 21.32
CA VAL A 35 18.90 -14.59 20.11
C VAL A 35 19.10 -16.11 20.35
N ASP A 36 19.32 -16.56 21.59
CA ASP A 36 19.73 -17.96 21.85
C ASP A 36 18.64 -19.06 21.81
N MET A 37 17.36 -18.76 21.57
CA MET A 37 16.40 -19.81 21.20
C MET A 37 16.09 -19.73 19.69
N PRO A 38 16.69 -20.59 18.85
CA PRO A 38 16.39 -20.60 17.41
C PRO A 38 14.91 -20.89 17.12
N ASP A 39 14.18 -21.44 18.10
CA ASP A 39 12.76 -21.72 17.99
C ASP A 39 11.84 -20.51 18.25
N THR A 40 12.31 -19.38 18.83
CA THR A 40 11.50 -18.16 19.06
C THR A 40 12.00 -16.92 18.31
N ALA A 41 13.18 -16.98 17.71
CA ALA A 41 13.88 -15.83 17.10
C ALA A 41 13.03 -14.97 16.13
N ALA A 42 12.13 -15.59 15.36
CA ALA A 42 11.25 -14.86 14.44
C ALA A 42 10.21 -13.99 15.17
N PHE A 43 9.63 -14.52 16.25
CA PHE A 43 8.72 -13.77 17.12
C PHE A 43 9.48 -12.65 17.83
N ASP A 44 10.65 -12.97 18.40
CA ASP A 44 11.46 -12.03 19.17
C ASP A 44 11.81 -10.78 18.35
N ALA A 45 12.19 -10.95 17.08
CA ALA A 45 12.47 -9.82 16.19
C ALA A 45 11.23 -8.94 15.89
N SER A 46 10.05 -9.55 15.71
CA SER A 46 8.80 -8.80 15.49
C SER A 46 8.33 -8.12 16.77
N PHE A 47 8.47 -8.81 17.90
CA PHE A 47 8.11 -8.35 19.23
C PHE A 47 8.94 -7.13 19.63
N ASP A 48 10.26 -7.19 19.47
CA ASP A 48 11.16 -6.06 19.75
C ASP A 48 10.79 -4.83 18.92
N ALA A 49 10.50 -5.01 17.63
CA ALA A 49 10.09 -3.92 16.75
C ALA A 49 8.75 -3.29 17.14
N ASN A 50 7.79 -4.11 17.60
CA ASN A 50 6.49 -3.64 18.08
C ASN A 50 6.63 -2.84 19.37
N VAL A 51 7.41 -3.35 20.33
CA VAL A 51 7.69 -2.68 21.61
C VAL A 51 8.38 -1.33 21.40
N ASP A 52 9.29 -1.22 20.44
CA ASP A 52 9.95 0.05 20.13
C ASP A 52 9.06 1.03 19.34
N SER A 53 8.01 0.53 18.69
CA SER A 53 7.11 1.36 17.86
C SER A 53 6.33 2.38 18.69
N VAL A 54 6.05 2.07 19.96
CA VAL A 54 5.28 2.94 20.87
C VAL A 54 5.99 4.27 21.14
N LEU A 55 7.33 4.26 21.11
CA LEU A 55 8.14 5.46 21.32
C LEU A 55 8.04 6.48 20.18
N LYS A 56 7.50 6.08 19.02
CA LYS A 56 7.34 6.92 17.82
C LYS A 56 5.94 7.53 17.71
N LEU A 57 5.12 7.38 18.75
CA LEU A 57 3.78 7.96 18.79
C LEU A 57 3.90 9.45 19.11
N TYR A 58 3.14 10.28 18.42
CA TYR A 58 3.27 11.73 18.53
C TYR A 58 3.09 12.24 19.97
N TYR A 59 2.03 11.84 20.66
CA TYR A 59 1.80 12.23 22.05
C TYR A 59 2.90 11.69 23.00
N VAL A 60 3.61 10.62 22.63
CA VAL A 60 4.78 10.13 23.37
C VAL A 60 5.97 11.04 23.10
N GLU A 61 6.25 11.35 21.83
CA GLU A 61 7.32 12.28 21.46
C GLU A 61 7.14 13.66 22.09
N GLU A 62 5.92 14.20 22.13
CA GLU A 62 5.62 15.46 22.83
C GLU A 62 5.89 15.34 24.34
N SER A 63 5.40 14.29 24.99
CA SER A 63 5.65 14.06 26.42
C SER A 63 7.15 13.88 26.76
N LEU A 64 7.93 13.34 25.81
CA LEU A 64 9.37 13.14 25.95
C LEU A 64 10.17 14.43 25.74
N LYS A 65 9.65 15.39 24.96
CA LYS A 65 10.28 16.71 24.76
C LYS A 65 10.20 17.57 26.02
N ASP A 66 9.07 17.55 26.71
CA ASP A 66 8.88 18.29 27.96
C ASP A 66 9.57 17.64 29.16
N SER A 67 9.85 16.33 29.10
CA SER A 67 10.67 15.65 30.10
C SER A 67 12.17 15.85 29.84
N SER A 68 12.65 17.09 29.82
CA SER A 68 14.08 17.40 29.92
C SER A 68 14.56 17.25 31.37
N SER A 69 14.26 16.12 32.02
CA SER A 69 14.69 15.81 33.38
C SER A 69 15.68 14.65 33.35
N GLU A 70 16.91 14.98 33.72
CA GLU A 70 18.01 14.17 34.27
C GLU A 70 17.83 12.65 34.21
N LEU A 71 18.80 12.00 33.55
CA LEU A 71 19.03 10.56 33.66
C LEU A 71 19.37 10.23 35.11
N GLU A 72 18.36 10.02 35.96
CA GLU A 72 18.58 9.27 37.19
C GLU A 72 18.98 7.86 36.78
N GLU A 73 20.20 7.44 37.12
CA GLU A 73 20.64 6.06 37.03
C GLU A 73 19.78 5.21 37.99
N THR A 74 18.58 4.85 37.55
CA THR A 74 17.69 4.00 38.34
C THR A 74 18.33 2.62 38.41
N VAL A 75 18.71 2.19 39.61
CA VAL A 75 19.19 0.83 39.85
C VAL A 75 18.15 -0.15 39.31
N ILE A 76 18.55 -1.00 38.37
CA ILE A 76 17.69 -2.04 37.78
C ILE A 76 17.72 -3.26 38.71
N PRO A 77 16.65 -3.55 39.46
CA PRO A 77 16.66 -4.66 40.40
C PRO A 77 16.56 -5.99 39.66
N GLN A 78 17.25 -7.00 40.19
CA GLN A 78 17.12 -8.39 39.75
C GLN A 78 16.67 -9.27 40.91
N PHE A 79 15.87 -10.27 40.60
CA PHE A 79 15.27 -11.16 41.58
C PHE A 79 15.65 -12.61 41.31
N THR A 80 15.59 -13.44 42.35
CA THR A 80 15.79 -14.89 42.20
C THR A 80 14.59 -15.53 41.52
N ASP A 81 14.80 -16.68 40.88
CA ASP A 81 13.74 -17.46 40.21
C ASP A 81 12.56 -17.76 41.14
N SER A 82 12.83 -18.05 42.41
CA SER A 82 11.80 -18.28 43.43
C SER A 82 10.90 -17.07 43.66
N VAL A 83 11.44 -15.85 43.54
CA VAL A 83 10.66 -14.60 43.67
C VAL A 83 9.77 -14.39 42.46
N TYR A 84 10.29 -14.62 41.24
CA TYR A 84 9.49 -14.55 40.01
C TYR A 84 8.33 -15.54 40.04
N LYS A 85 8.61 -16.80 40.41
CA LYS A 85 7.60 -17.83 40.57
C LYS A 85 6.53 -17.45 41.61
N LEU A 86 6.96 -17.05 42.81
CA LEU A 86 6.04 -16.65 43.89
C LEU A 86 5.12 -15.49 43.48
N ARG A 87 5.66 -14.52 42.73
CA ARG A 87 4.90 -13.37 42.24
C ARG A 87 3.89 -13.79 41.18
N LEU A 88 4.29 -14.59 40.19
CA LEU A 88 3.37 -15.14 39.19
C LEU A 88 2.23 -15.94 39.84
N ASP A 89 2.53 -16.80 40.81
CA ASP A 89 1.56 -17.61 41.56
C ASP A 89 0.57 -16.74 42.38
N ARG A 90 0.92 -15.49 42.68
CA ARG A 90 0.09 -14.55 43.47
C ARG A 90 -0.80 -13.66 42.60
N ILE A 91 -0.61 -13.63 41.28
CA ILE A 91 -1.47 -12.87 40.39
C ILE A 91 -2.85 -13.53 40.41
N PRO A 92 -3.94 -12.79 40.73
CA PRO A 92 -5.29 -13.34 40.76
C PRO A 92 -5.84 -13.51 39.34
N ALA A 93 -5.27 -14.44 38.58
CA ALA A 93 -5.64 -14.75 37.20
C ALA A 93 -6.31 -16.12 37.09
N VAL A 94 -7.25 -16.25 36.15
CA VAL A 94 -7.87 -17.53 35.75
C VAL A 94 -6.98 -18.25 34.74
N ALA A 95 -6.30 -17.52 33.86
CA ALA A 95 -5.27 -18.09 33.00
C ALA A 95 -4.05 -18.49 33.83
N SER A 96 -3.47 -19.67 33.55
CA SER A 96 -2.29 -20.16 34.26
C SER A 96 -1.08 -19.26 34.03
N MET A 97 -0.40 -18.86 35.12
CA MET A 97 0.77 -17.97 35.10
C MET A 97 2.06 -18.76 35.36
N ASP A 98 2.24 -19.88 34.65
CA ASP A 98 3.34 -20.81 34.93
C ASP A 98 4.72 -20.17 34.75
N TYR A 99 5.55 -20.28 35.78
CA TYR A 99 6.96 -19.90 35.70
C TYR A 99 7.80 -20.93 34.95
N ASN A 100 8.62 -20.47 34.01
CA ASN A 100 9.74 -21.21 33.43
C ASN A 100 10.77 -20.25 32.83
N ASN A 101 11.90 -20.80 32.36
CA ASN A 101 13.01 -20.00 31.82
C ASN A 101 12.63 -19.20 30.56
N VAL A 102 11.66 -19.67 29.77
CA VAL A 102 11.18 -18.93 28.57
C VAL A 102 10.39 -17.70 29.02
N VAL A 103 9.48 -17.85 29.99
CA VAL A 103 8.74 -16.73 30.58
C VAL A 103 9.67 -15.72 31.25
N LYS A 104 10.64 -16.19 32.05
CA LYS A 104 11.62 -15.33 32.73
C LYS A 104 12.38 -14.44 31.74
N ARG A 105 12.81 -15.00 30.61
CA ARG A 105 13.51 -14.24 29.56
C ARG A 105 12.66 -13.08 29.05
N TYR A 106 11.37 -13.29 28.76
CA TYR A 106 10.48 -12.20 28.36
C TYR A 106 10.23 -11.19 29.48
N ILE A 107 10.17 -11.62 30.75
CA ILE A 107 10.11 -10.70 31.89
C ILE A 107 11.33 -9.77 31.85
N GLU A 108 12.53 -10.31 31.66
CA GLU A 108 13.76 -9.51 31.57
C GLU A 108 13.75 -8.56 30.36
N VAL A 109 13.14 -8.95 29.23
CA VAL A 109 12.97 -8.02 28.09
C VAL A 109 12.19 -6.79 28.52
N TYR A 110 11.05 -6.98 29.18
CA TYR A 110 10.23 -5.86 29.64
C TYR A 110 10.89 -5.07 30.77
N THR A 111 11.43 -5.73 31.78
CA THR A 111 11.87 -5.07 33.03
C THR A 111 13.30 -4.55 32.99
N ILE A 112 14.15 -5.08 32.09
CA ILE A 112 15.57 -4.69 31.99
C ILE A 112 15.85 -3.99 30.67
N LYS A 113 15.46 -4.57 29.53
CA LYS A 113 15.91 -4.08 28.21
C LYS A 113 15.04 -2.96 27.63
N LYS A 114 13.73 -3.09 27.77
CA LYS A 114 12.73 -2.23 27.11
C LYS A 114 12.03 -1.28 28.08
N ARG A 115 12.72 -0.91 29.17
CA ARG A 115 12.18 -0.11 30.28
C ARG A 115 11.44 1.14 29.80
N LYS A 116 12.06 1.96 28.94
CA LYS A 116 11.45 3.19 28.38
C LYS A 116 10.12 2.90 27.67
N SER A 117 10.07 1.86 26.85
CA SER A 117 8.84 1.46 26.17
C SER A 117 7.79 0.96 27.17
N VAL A 118 8.19 0.23 28.21
CA VAL A 118 7.27 -0.23 29.27
C VAL A 118 6.71 0.91 30.09
N GLU A 119 7.49 1.93 30.43
CA GLU A 119 7.00 3.13 31.12
C GLU A 119 5.96 3.87 30.29
N VAL A 120 6.16 3.95 28.97
CA VAL A 120 5.16 4.49 28.04
C VAL A 120 3.92 3.59 27.97
N MET A 121 4.07 2.27 27.88
CA MET A 121 2.95 1.33 27.90
C MET A 121 2.16 1.40 29.22
N LEU A 122 2.82 1.60 30.36
CA LEU A 122 2.20 1.83 31.66
C LEU A 122 1.35 3.12 31.63
N GLY A 123 1.89 4.22 31.09
CA GLY A 123 1.12 5.46 30.91
C GLY A 123 -0.10 5.29 30.00
N LEU A 124 0.08 4.60 28.87
CA LEU A 124 -1.01 4.29 27.94
C LEU A 124 -2.08 3.37 28.53
N SER A 125 -1.68 2.48 29.45
CA SER A 125 -2.60 1.56 30.10
C SER A 125 -3.66 2.29 30.93
N GLU A 126 -3.33 3.45 31.51
CA GLU A 126 -4.29 4.28 32.25
C GLU A 126 -5.41 4.82 31.36
N HIS A 127 -5.14 4.97 30.05
CA HIS A 127 -6.13 5.42 29.08
C HIS A 127 -6.97 4.27 28.51
N TYR A 128 -6.35 3.14 28.16
CA TYR A 128 -7.04 2.07 27.44
C TYR A 128 -7.66 1.00 28.35
N PHE A 129 -7.00 0.62 29.44
CA PHE A 129 -7.43 -0.53 30.25
C PHE A 129 -8.76 -0.35 30.95
N PRO A 130 -9.16 0.83 31.46
CA PRO A 130 -10.49 1.00 32.04
C PRO A 130 -11.61 0.58 31.07
N VAL A 131 -11.46 0.91 29.80
CA VAL A 131 -12.43 0.52 28.76
C VAL A 131 -12.31 -0.96 28.41
N PHE A 132 -11.11 -1.51 28.42
CA PHE A 132 -10.92 -2.95 28.16
C PHE A 132 -11.58 -3.78 29.26
N ASP A 133 -11.40 -3.40 30.52
CA ASP A 133 -12.00 -4.05 31.68
C ASP A 133 -13.53 -4.03 31.58
N GLU A 134 -14.14 -2.88 31.30
CA GLU A 134 -15.60 -2.78 31.11
C GLU A 134 -16.11 -3.73 30.01
N ILE A 135 -15.42 -3.76 28.86
CA ILE A 135 -15.82 -4.60 27.72
C ILE A 135 -15.60 -6.08 28.02
N PHE A 136 -14.51 -6.43 28.70
CA PHE A 136 -14.15 -7.82 29.00
C PHE A 136 -15.11 -8.39 30.05
N ASP A 137 -15.42 -7.62 31.09
CA ASP A 137 -16.47 -7.96 32.07
C ASP A 137 -17.82 -8.18 31.37
N TYR A 138 -18.21 -7.30 30.43
CA TYR A 138 -19.45 -7.45 29.65
C TYR A 138 -19.53 -8.77 28.87
N TYR A 139 -18.42 -9.27 28.34
CA TYR A 139 -18.38 -10.54 27.60
C TYR A 139 -17.98 -11.76 28.45
N GLY A 140 -17.70 -11.57 29.75
CA GLY A 140 -17.21 -12.63 30.63
C GLY A 140 -15.81 -13.14 30.27
N VAL A 141 -14.96 -12.26 29.74
CA VAL A 141 -13.55 -12.56 29.43
C VAL A 141 -12.68 -12.14 30.62
N PRO A 142 -11.72 -12.96 31.09
CA PRO A 142 -10.84 -12.58 32.19
C PRO A 142 -10.01 -11.33 31.88
N ASN A 143 -9.92 -10.41 32.84
CA ASN A 143 -9.31 -9.10 32.66
C ASN A 143 -7.80 -9.17 32.39
N GLU A 144 -7.09 -10.21 32.82
CA GLU A 144 -5.69 -10.41 32.46
C GLU A 144 -5.47 -10.56 30.95
N LEU A 145 -6.48 -10.97 30.16
CA LEU A 145 -6.32 -11.10 28.71
C LEU A 145 -6.18 -9.74 28.02
N LYS A 146 -6.44 -8.62 28.71
CA LYS A 146 -6.18 -7.28 28.18
C LYS A 146 -4.71 -7.06 27.86
N TYR A 147 -3.80 -7.75 28.55
CA TYR A 147 -2.35 -7.70 28.28
C TYR A 147 -1.98 -8.32 26.92
N MET A 148 -2.89 -9.01 26.23
CA MET A 148 -2.70 -9.37 24.83
C MET A 148 -2.50 -8.12 23.94
N SER A 149 -3.15 -7.01 24.24
CA SER A 149 -2.94 -5.76 23.50
C SER A 149 -1.51 -5.20 23.61
N ILE A 150 -0.77 -5.56 24.68
CA ILE A 150 0.64 -5.21 24.84
C ILE A 150 1.51 -6.01 23.88
N ILE A 151 1.36 -7.34 23.85
CA ILE A 151 2.16 -8.22 22.98
C ILE A 151 1.81 -8.05 21.51
N GLU A 152 0.57 -7.65 21.19
CA GLU A 152 0.13 -7.45 19.82
C GLU A 152 0.65 -6.13 19.24
N SER A 153 0.55 -5.01 19.98
CA SER A 153 0.87 -3.70 19.41
C SER A 153 1.57 -2.72 20.35
N ALA A 154 1.95 -3.14 21.56
CA ALA A 154 2.41 -2.23 22.61
C ALA A 154 1.43 -1.07 22.86
N LEU A 155 0.13 -1.35 22.80
CA LEU A 155 -0.95 -0.37 22.93
C LEU A 155 -0.97 0.72 21.84
N ASN A 156 -0.41 0.45 20.67
CA ASN A 156 -0.48 1.35 19.53
C ASN A 156 -1.74 1.08 18.67
N PRO A 157 -2.73 1.98 18.60
CA PRO A 157 -3.95 1.79 17.82
C PRO A 157 -3.76 1.90 16.31
N ARG A 158 -2.58 2.34 15.86
CA ARG A 158 -2.22 2.42 14.43
C ARG A 158 -1.09 1.46 14.05
N ALA A 159 -0.82 0.44 14.86
CA ALA A 159 0.18 -0.55 14.52
C ALA A 159 -0.21 -1.30 13.23
N TYR A 160 0.78 -1.52 12.36
CA TYR A 160 0.66 -2.32 11.14
C TYR A 160 1.76 -3.38 11.11
N SER A 161 1.39 -4.66 11.08
CA SER A 161 2.38 -5.72 10.89
C SER A 161 2.75 -5.90 9.42
N ARG A 162 3.86 -6.61 9.16
CA ARG A 162 4.25 -7.04 7.81
C ARG A 162 3.17 -7.90 7.13
N ALA A 163 2.43 -8.68 7.92
CA ALA A 163 1.30 -9.50 7.47
C ALA A 163 -0.01 -8.70 7.33
N ARG A 164 0.00 -7.38 7.60
CA ARG A 164 -1.15 -6.47 7.54
C ARG A 164 -2.22 -6.69 8.62
N ALA A 165 -1.80 -7.21 9.77
CA ALA A 165 -2.55 -7.07 11.01
C ALA A 165 -2.56 -5.60 11.45
N VAL A 166 -3.66 -5.12 12.02
CA VAL A 166 -3.87 -3.69 12.30
C VAL A 166 -4.45 -3.43 13.69
N GLY A 167 -3.95 -2.36 14.31
CA GLY A 167 -4.49 -1.76 15.53
C GLY A 167 -4.07 -2.45 16.83
N LEU A 168 -4.74 -2.08 17.93
CA LEU A 168 -4.44 -2.54 19.30
C LEU A 168 -4.41 -4.06 19.43
N TRP A 169 -5.30 -4.71 18.69
CA TRP A 169 -5.54 -6.15 18.76
C TRP A 169 -5.01 -6.89 17.54
N GLN A 170 -4.24 -6.21 16.67
CA GLN A 170 -3.62 -6.77 15.46
C GLN A 170 -4.57 -7.66 14.64
N PHE A 171 -5.78 -7.16 14.35
CA PHE A 171 -6.72 -7.91 13.55
C PHE A 171 -6.26 -8.05 12.09
N MET A 172 -6.23 -9.29 11.59
CA MET A 172 -6.17 -9.56 10.17
C MET A 172 -7.44 -9.08 9.47
N TYR A 173 -7.34 -8.66 8.20
CA TYR A 173 -8.48 -8.11 7.45
C TYR A 173 -9.72 -9.02 7.48
N GLY A 174 -9.55 -10.30 7.14
CA GLY A 174 -10.65 -11.27 7.12
C GLY A 174 -11.27 -11.49 8.50
N THR A 175 -10.43 -11.69 9.52
CA THR A 175 -10.87 -11.90 10.90
C THR A 175 -11.62 -10.68 11.45
N GLY A 176 -11.09 -9.47 11.26
CA GLY A 176 -11.75 -8.25 11.69
C GLY A 176 -13.16 -8.10 11.09
N ARG A 177 -13.33 -8.44 9.80
CA ARG A 177 -14.64 -8.45 9.14
C ARG A 177 -15.60 -9.48 9.71
N VAL A 178 -15.11 -10.69 10.02
CA VAL A 178 -15.92 -11.75 10.66
C VAL A 178 -16.45 -11.26 12.02
N TYR A 179 -15.63 -10.55 12.78
CA TYR A 179 -16.04 -9.94 14.05
C TYR A 179 -16.68 -8.55 13.91
N GLY A 180 -17.15 -8.19 12.72
CA GLY A 180 -18.02 -7.01 12.52
C GLY A 180 -17.31 -5.66 12.44
N LEU A 181 -15.98 -5.64 12.30
CA LEU A 181 -15.23 -4.40 12.08
C LEU A 181 -15.39 -3.93 10.63
N GLU A 182 -15.76 -2.67 10.44
CA GLU A 182 -15.82 -2.04 9.13
C GLU A 182 -14.42 -1.73 8.61
N ILE A 183 -14.12 -2.19 7.39
CA ILE A 183 -12.84 -1.94 6.73
C ILE A 183 -13.08 -1.61 5.26
N ASN A 184 -12.85 -0.35 4.90
CA ASN A 184 -12.97 0.19 3.54
C ASN A 184 -11.93 1.30 3.30
N SER A 185 -12.04 2.02 2.18
CA SER A 185 -11.05 3.04 1.81
C SER A 185 -10.96 4.22 2.78
N LEU A 186 -12.04 4.57 3.49
CA LEU A 186 -12.10 5.73 4.38
C LEU A 186 -12.11 5.35 5.86
N VAL A 187 -12.49 4.12 6.20
CA VAL A 187 -12.65 3.65 7.59
C VAL A 187 -11.95 2.31 7.78
N ASP A 188 -11.19 2.17 8.87
CA ASP A 188 -10.67 0.89 9.35
C ASP A 188 -10.83 0.78 10.87
N GLU A 189 -11.94 0.18 11.28
CA GLU A 189 -12.31 0.04 12.68
C GLU A 189 -11.42 -0.95 13.45
N ARG A 190 -10.48 -1.62 12.80
CA ARG A 190 -9.40 -2.34 13.51
C ARG A 190 -8.52 -1.38 14.32
N MET A 191 -8.42 -0.13 13.87
CA MET A 191 -7.72 0.92 14.60
C MET A 191 -8.57 1.58 15.69
N ASP A 192 -9.90 1.42 15.66
CA ASP A 192 -10.80 2.00 16.67
C ASP A 192 -10.63 1.26 18.00
N PRO A 193 -10.18 1.92 19.08
CA PRO A 193 -9.90 1.26 20.35
C PRO A 193 -11.10 0.55 20.99
N ILE A 194 -12.33 1.03 20.74
CA ILE A 194 -13.54 0.48 21.39
C ILE A 194 -14.08 -0.67 20.57
N LYS A 195 -14.28 -0.45 19.27
CA LYS A 195 -14.85 -1.45 18.37
C LYS A 195 -13.93 -2.66 18.24
N ALA A 196 -12.62 -2.42 18.09
CA ALA A 196 -11.64 -3.49 18.04
C ALA A 196 -11.61 -4.29 19.34
N THR A 197 -11.80 -3.66 20.50
CA THR A 197 -11.84 -4.37 21.79
C THR A 197 -13.08 -5.23 21.94
N HIS A 198 -14.26 -4.75 21.55
CA HIS A 198 -15.45 -5.61 21.52
C HIS A 198 -15.27 -6.80 20.57
N ALA A 199 -14.61 -6.59 19.42
CA ALA A 199 -14.29 -7.67 18.49
C ALA A 199 -13.29 -8.67 19.11
N ALA A 200 -12.25 -8.18 19.79
CA ALA A 200 -11.24 -9.00 20.47
C ALA A 200 -11.85 -9.84 21.58
N ALA A 201 -12.68 -9.25 22.44
CA ALA A 201 -13.35 -9.97 23.53
C ALA A 201 -14.22 -11.12 23.00
N ARG A 202 -15.02 -10.88 21.95
CA ARG A 202 -15.79 -11.95 21.29
C ARG A 202 -14.88 -13.03 20.71
N PHE A 203 -13.81 -12.65 20.02
CA PHE A 203 -12.89 -13.61 19.42
C PHE A 203 -12.20 -14.49 20.45
N ILE A 204 -11.65 -13.87 21.50
CA ILE A 204 -10.99 -14.57 22.61
C ILE A 204 -11.96 -15.53 23.30
N ARG A 205 -13.20 -15.10 23.57
CA ARG A 205 -14.24 -15.95 24.16
C ARG A 205 -14.59 -17.14 23.27
N ASP A 206 -14.72 -16.93 21.97
CA ASP A 206 -15.04 -18.00 21.02
C ASP A 206 -13.88 -19.01 20.90
N LEU A 207 -12.63 -18.55 20.99
CA LEU A 207 -11.45 -19.42 21.07
C LEU A 207 -11.41 -20.21 22.38
N HIS A 208 -11.70 -19.58 23.52
CA HIS A 208 -11.80 -20.28 24.80
C HIS A 208 -12.90 -21.34 24.78
N THR A 209 -14.06 -21.04 24.19
CA THR A 209 -15.15 -22.02 24.02
C THR A 209 -14.70 -23.25 23.23
N MET A 210 -13.74 -23.11 22.31
CA MET A 210 -13.20 -24.22 21.53
C MET A 210 -12.21 -25.10 22.31
N TYR A 211 -11.40 -24.48 23.18
CA TYR A 211 -10.26 -25.16 23.81
C TYR A 211 -10.44 -25.48 25.29
N ASP A 212 -11.31 -24.74 25.98
CA ASP A 212 -11.47 -24.76 27.43
C ASP A 212 -10.15 -24.54 28.19
N ASP A 213 -9.27 -23.73 27.60
CA ASP A 213 -7.95 -23.36 28.13
C ASP A 213 -7.57 -21.98 27.58
N TRP A 214 -7.34 -21.02 28.49
CA TRP A 214 -7.04 -19.64 28.11
C TRP A 214 -5.69 -19.49 27.41
N LEU A 215 -4.68 -20.29 27.76
CA LEU A 215 -3.37 -20.20 27.13
C LEU A 215 -3.39 -20.75 25.69
N LEU A 216 -4.19 -21.80 25.43
CA LEU A 216 -4.48 -22.26 24.08
C LEU A 216 -5.30 -21.24 23.29
N ALA A 217 -6.24 -20.53 23.93
CA ALA A 217 -6.95 -19.44 23.29
C ALA A 217 -6.00 -18.31 22.86
N VAL A 218 -5.07 -17.90 23.73
CA VAL A 218 -4.01 -16.92 23.39
C VAL A 218 -3.13 -17.44 22.23
N ALA A 219 -2.71 -18.71 22.27
CA ALA A 219 -1.94 -19.30 21.16
C ALA A 219 -2.73 -19.34 19.84
N ALA A 220 -4.03 -19.66 19.90
CA ALA A 220 -4.92 -19.72 18.75
C ALA A 220 -5.26 -18.33 18.19
N TYR A 221 -5.25 -17.29 19.02
CA TYR A 221 -5.43 -15.92 18.58
C TYR A 221 -4.33 -15.51 17.61
N ASN A 222 -3.07 -15.82 17.95
CA ASN A 222 -1.90 -15.50 17.14
C ASN A 222 -1.79 -16.36 15.87
N CYS A 223 -1.89 -17.69 16.01
CA CYS A 223 -1.56 -18.60 14.92
C CYS A 223 -2.78 -19.22 14.21
N GLY A 224 -3.98 -18.90 14.68
CA GLY A 224 -5.23 -19.46 14.21
C GLY A 224 -5.54 -20.84 14.79
N PRO A 225 -6.83 -21.17 15.00
CA PRO A 225 -7.25 -22.42 15.62
C PRO A 225 -6.84 -23.67 14.81
N GLY A 226 -6.73 -23.55 13.49
CA GLY A 226 -6.28 -24.66 12.64
C GLY A 226 -4.86 -25.14 12.94
N ASN A 227 -3.95 -24.23 13.34
CA ASN A 227 -2.58 -24.59 13.71
C ASN A 227 -2.52 -25.18 15.11
N VAL A 228 -3.27 -24.64 16.06
CA VAL A 228 -3.41 -25.23 17.40
C VAL A 228 -4.00 -26.65 17.32
N ASN A 229 -5.04 -26.87 16.51
CA ASN A 229 -5.63 -28.19 16.31
C ASN A 229 -4.63 -29.20 15.70
N LYS A 230 -3.74 -28.75 14.81
CA LYS A 230 -2.64 -29.60 14.30
C LYS A 230 -1.64 -29.94 15.40
N ALA A 231 -1.29 -28.98 16.25
CA ALA A 231 -0.37 -29.17 17.37
C ALA A 231 -0.95 -30.17 18.40
N ILE A 232 -2.21 -29.98 18.82
CA ILE A 232 -2.93 -30.91 19.72
C ILE A 232 -2.91 -32.34 19.16
N ARG A 233 -3.21 -32.53 17.88
CA ARG A 233 -3.16 -33.88 17.26
C ARG A 233 -1.75 -34.48 17.31
N ARG A 234 -0.72 -33.68 17.03
CA ARG A 234 0.69 -34.15 17.06
C ARG A 234 1.18 -34.46 18.47
N ALA A 235 0.63 -33.77 19.47
CA ALA A 235 0.90 -34.00 20.89
C ALA A 235 0.13 -35.20 21.47
N GLY A 236 -0.59 -35.97 20.65
CA GLY A 236 -1.38 -37.11 21.14
C GLY A 236 -2.69 -36.71 21.83
N GLY A 237 -3.27 -35.56 21.47
CA GLY A 237 -4.56 -35.10 21.99
C GLY A 237 -4.49 -34.29 23.29
N LYS A 238 -3.29 -33.92 23.73
CA LYS A 238 -3.09 -33.04 24.90
C LYS A 238 -3.70 -31.66 24.67
N LYS A 239 -4.38 -31.13 25.69
CA LYS A 239 -5.13 -29.86 25.65
C LYS A 239 -4.58 -28.81 26.61
N ASN A 240 -3.34 -28.96 27.06
CA ASN A 240 -2.62 -27.95 27.81
C ASN A 240 -1.59 -27.26 26.92
N PHE A 241 -1.43 -25.93 27.04
CA PHE A 241 -0.50 -25.16 26.23
C PHE A 241 0.95 -25.69 26.30
N TRP A 242 1.48 -25.95 27.49
CA TRP A 242 2.87 -26.38 27.66
C TRP A 242 3.12 -27.79 27.10
N GLU A 243 2.12 -28.66 27.16
CA GLU A 243 2.21 -29.99 26.54
C GLU A 243 2.22 -29.93 25.00
N VAL A 244 1.58 -28.91 24.39
CA VAL A 244 1.57 -28.74 22.93
C VAL A 244 2.66 -27.80 22.40
N TYR A 245 3.40 -27.13 23.29
CA TYR A 245 4.35 -26.05 23.00
C TYR A 245 5.28 -26.35 21.82
N TYR A 246 5.97 -27.49 21.85
CA TYR A 246 6.94 -27.86 20.81
C TYR A 246 6.32 -28.31 19.49
N TYR A 247 4.99 -28.44 19.42
CA TYR A 247 4.25 -28.76 18.19
C TYR A 247 3.62 -27.54 17.52
N LEU A 248 3.59 -26.39 18.22
CA LEU A 248 3.14 -25.11 17.68
C LEU A 248 4.17 -24.52 16.70
N PRO A 249 3.73 -23.64 15.78
CA PRO A 249 4.64 -22.85 14.95
C PRO A 249 5.64 -22.10 15.82
N ARG A 250 6.89 -22.01 15.35
CA ARG A 250 7.99 -21.34 16.08
C ARG A 250 7.64 -19.93 16.55
N GLU A 251 7.03 -19.14 15.67
CA GLU A 251 6.57 -17.77 15.99
C GLU A 251 5.57 -17.75 17.17
N THR A 252 4.68 -18.72 17.25
CA THR A 252 3.64 -18.78 18.29
C THR A 252 4.20 -19.20 19.65
N ARG A 253 5.32 -19.92 19.68
CA ARG A 253 5.94 -20.40 20.93
C ARG A 253 6.37 -19.24 21.84
N GLY A 254 6.79 -18.11 21.27
CA GLY A 254 7.14 -16.92 22.03
C GLY A 254 5.94 -16.14 22.56
N HIS A 255 4.77 -16.30 21.95
CA HIS A 255 3.62 -15.42 22.18
C HIS A 255 2.98 -15.59 23.57
N VAL A 256 2.70 -16.82 24.00
CA VAL A 256 2.13 -17.07 25.35
C VAL A 256 3.12 -16.76 26.47
N PRO A 257 4.42 -17.12 26.39
CA PRO A 257 5.40 -16.66 27.38
C PRO A 257 5.50 -15.13 27.47
N ALA A 258 5.45 -14.42 26.32
CA ALA A 258 5.42 -12.96 26.31
C ALA A 258 4.14 -12.39 26.93
N PHE A 259 2.99 -13.05 26.77
CA PHE A 259 1.74 -12.70 27.44
C PHE A 259 1.86 -12.81 28.98
N ILE A 260 2.36 -13.94 29.47
CA ILE A 260 2.57 -14.16 30.91
C ILE A 260 3.56 -13.14 31.47
N ALA A 261 4.64 -12.85 30.74
CA ALA A 261 5.63 -11.85 31.12
C ALA A 261 5.07 -10.41 31.13
N ALA A 262 4.21 -10.05 30.16
CA ALA A 262 3.52 -8.78 30.16
C ALA A 262 2.59 -8.66 31.37
N THR A 263 1.83 -9.71 31.67
CA THR A 263 0.94 -9.79 32.85
C THR A 263 1.75 -9.58 34.14
N TYR A 264 2.87 -10.28 34.29
CA TYR A 264 3.79 -10.09 35.42
C TYR A 264 4.28 -8.65 35.51
N THR A 265 4.80 -8.12 34.41
CA THR A 265 5.39 -6.78 34.36
C THR A 265 4.38 -5.73 34.79
N MET A 266 3.16 -5.78 34.26
CA MET A 266 2.12 -4.79 34.57
C MET A 266 1.60 -4.89 36.01
N ASN A 267 1.72 -6.05 36.67
CA ASN A 267 1.32 -6.23 38.07
C ASN A 267 2.44 -5.88 39.05
N TYR A 268 3.71 -6.02 38.66
CA TYR A 268 4.87 -5.87 39.54
C TYR A 268 5.87 -4.79 39.06
N TYR A 269 5.43 -3.84 38.21
CA TYR A 269 6.31 -2.84 37.62
C TYR A 269 7.01 -1.97 38.68
N LYS A 270 6.34 -1.71 39.81
CA LYS A 270 6.88 -0.90 40.93
C LYS A 270 8.10 -1.57 41.56
N GLU A 271 8.07 -2.89 41.74
CA GLU A 271 9.19 -3.66 42.24
C GLU A 271 10.38 -3.67 41.27
N HIS A 272 10.16 -3.35 39.99
CA HIS A 272 11.21 -3.16 38.99
C HIS A 272 11.67 -1.71 38.84
N ASN A 273 11.27 -0.82 39.75
CA ASN A 273 11.54 0.62 39.70
C ASN A 273 11.10 1.24 38.36
N LEU A 274 10.00 0.74 37.77
CA LEU A 274 9.39 1.35 36.59
C LEU A 274 8.31 2.33 37.03
N THR A 275 8.12 3.40 36.28
CA THR A 275 7.06 4.38 36.56
C THR A 275 6.24 4.67 35.32
N PRO A 276 4.89 4.80 35.42
CA PRO A 276 4.08 5.17 34.28
C PRO A 276 4.50 6.55 33.77
N LYS A 277 4.83 6.66 32.48
CA LYS A 277 5.12 7.94 31.86
C LYS A 277 3.82 8.71 31.69
N THR A 278 3.81 9.99 32.06
CA THR A 278 2.68 10.86 31.76
C THR A 278 2.51 11.01 30.25
N ILE A 279 1.33 10.70 29.73
CA ILE A 279 1.00 10.80 28.31
C ILE A 279 0.04 11.96 28.08
N ASP A 280 0.32 12.80 27.08
CA ASP A 280 -0.54 13.91 26.67
C ASP A 280 -1.72 13.42 25.79
N LEU A 281 -2.53 12.53 26.37
CA LEU A 281 -3.77 12.05 25.76
C LEU A 281 -4.93 12.34 26.71
N PRO A 282 -5.96 13.09 26.30
CA PRO A 282 -7.05 13.47 27.19
C PRO A 282 -7.75 12.25 27.81
N LEU A 283 -7.80 12.19 29.14
CA LEU A 283 -8.55 11.14 29.86
C LEU A 283 -10.06 11.32 29.70
N ARG A 284 -10.52 12.56 29.55
CA ARG A 284 -11.94 12.90 29.38
C ARG A 284 -12.20 13.26 27.93
N VAL A 285 -12.82 12.32 27.23
CA VAL A 285 -13.25 12.46 25.84
C VAL A 285 -14.76 12.28 25.74
N ASP A 286 -15.34 12.85 24.69
CA ASP A 286 -16.73 12.63 24.33
C ASP A 286 -16.83 12.34 22.83
N THR A 287 -17.99 11.87 22.37
CA THR A 287 -18.22 11.42 21.00
C THR A 287 -19.40 12.13 20.37
N ILE A 288 -19.20 12.67 19.17
CA ILE A 288 -20.25 13.29 18.36
C ILE A 288 -20.54 12.43 17.15
N MET A 289 -21.83 12.21 16.88
CA MET A 289 -22.26 11.51 15.68
C MET A 289 -22.28 12.45 14.47
N VAL A 290 -21.24 12.37 13.66
CA VAL A 290 -21.05 13.11 12.41
C VAL A 290 -21.92 12.50 11.31
N LYS A 291 -22.83 13.29 10.74
CA LYS A 291 -23.83 12.87 9.73
C LYS A 291 -23.56 13.41 8.32
N GLN A 292 -22.46 14.13 8.15
CA GLN A 292 -22.03 14.69 6.87
C GLN A 292 -20.56 14.34 6.62
N LYS A 293 -20.11 14.51 5.38
CA LYS A 293 -18.70 14.32 5.08
C LYS A 293 -17.89 15.38 5.82
N LEU A 294 -16.86 14.95 6.55
CA LEU A 294 -16.04 15.84 7.37
C LEU A 294 -14.57 15.46 7.23
N HIS A 295 -13.70 16.46 7.06
CA HIS A 295 -12.26 16.26 7.10
C HIS A 295 -11.73 16.72 8.47
N LEU A 296 -10.85 15.94 9.12
CA LEU A 296 -10.38 16.26 10.49
C LEU A 296 -9.69 17.63 10.58
N LYS A 297 -9.00 18.08 9.52
CA LYS A 297 -8.47 19.45 9.44
C LYS A 297 -9.53 20.55 9.54
N GLN A 298 -10.77 20.31 9.12
CA GLN A 298 -11.84 21.28 9.31
C GLN A 298 -12.10 21.52 10.80
N VAL A 299 -12.12 20.43 11.57
CA VAL A 299 -12.29 20.48 13.03
C VAL A 299 -11.06 21.10 13.69
N SER A 300 -9.87 20.63 13.31
CA SER A 300 -8.59 21.11 13.84
C SER A 300 -8.44 22.63 13.74
N GLU A 301 -8.73 23.18 12.58
CA GLU A 301 -8.46 24.59 12.28
C GLU A 301 -9.52 25.53 12.87
N VAL A 302 -10.78 25.09 12.93
CA VAL A 302 -11.87 25.90 13.49
C VAL A 302 -11.85 25.88 15.01
N LEU A 303 -11.55 24.74 15.62
CA LEU A 303 -11.53 24.58 17.08
C LEU A 303 -10.14 24.76 17.70
N ALA A 304 -9.11 25.03 16.89
CA ALA A 304 -7.71 25.13 17.31
C ALA A 304 -7.19 23.87 18.05
N ILE A 305 -7.73 22.70 17.73
CA ILE A 305 -7.27 21.42 18.27
C ILE A 305 -6.10 20.93 17.39
N PRO A 306 -4.97 20.47 17.95
CA PRO A 306 -3.89 19.90 17.15
C PRO A 306 -4.39 18.78 16.24
N HIS A 307 -4.15 18.90 14.92
CA HIS A 307 -4.61 17.92 13.93
C HIS A 307 -4.16 16.50 14.27
N LYS A 308 -2.94 16.38 14.81
CA LYS A 308 -2.38 15.09 15.18
C LYS A 308 -3.09 14.45 16.38
N LEU A 309 -3.46 15.24 17.39
CA LEU A 309 -4.30 14.78 18.50
C LEU A 309 -5.66 14.29 18.01
N LEU A 310 -6.30 14.99 17.07
CA LEU A 310 -7.56 14.55 16.46
C LEU A 310 -7.41 13.21 15.74
N GLN A 311 -6.33 13.04 14.99
CA GLN A 311 -6.03 11.74 14.39
C GLN A 311 -5.85 10.68 15.50
N ASP A 312 -5.17 11.00 16.60
CA ASP A 312 -4.83 10.05 17.67
C ASP A 312 -6.07 9.58 18.44
N LEU A 313 -7.03 10.48 18.64
CA LEU A 313 -8.35 10.16 19.18
C LEU A 313 -9.24 9.41 18.19
N ASN A 314 -8.99 9.57 16.88
CA ASN A 314 -9.79 8.98 15.81
C ASN A 314 -8.95 8.20 14.79
N PRO A 315 -8.22 7.16 15.23
CA PRO A 315 -7.25 6.45 14.41
C PRO A 315 -7.91 5.66 13.26
N GLN A 316 -9.23 5.40 13.33
CA GLN A 316 -9.99 4.65 12.34
C GLN A 316 -10.24 5.38 11.02
N TYR A 317 -10.17 6.73 11.00
CA TYR A 317 -10.45 7.50 9.80
C TYR A 317 -9.22 7.62 8.91
N ARG A 318 -9.29 6.98 7.75
CA ARG A 318 -8.26 7.05 6.71
C ARG A 318 -8.40 8.36 5.95
N TYR A 319 -7.25 8.88 5.49
CA TYR A 319 -7.17 10.15 4.77
C TYR A 319 -7.74 11.35 5.53
N ASP A 320 -7.88 11.23 6.86
CA ASP A 320 -8.51 12.24 7.71
C ASP A 320 -9.98 12.55 7.34
N ILE A 321 -10.69 11.59 6.72
CA ILE A 321 -12.08 11.79 6.27
C ILE A 321 -13.03 10.90 7.08
N VAL A 322 -14.02 11.55 7.70
CA VAL A 322 -15.20 10.91 8.30
C VAL A 322 -16.32 10.86 7.26
N PRO A 323 -16.76 9.67 6.80
CA PRO A 323 -17.77 9.55 5.75
C PRO A 323 -19.21 9.61 6.32
N GLY A 324 -19.49 10.63 7.14
CA GLY A 324 -20.79 10.80 7.83
C GLY A 324 -22.01 10.86 6.91
N GLN A 325 -21.83 11.24 5.65
CA GLN A 325 -22.89 11.29 4.65
C GLN A 325 -23.43 9.91 4.22
N ILE A 326 -22.67 8.83 4.47
CA ILE A 326 -23.11 7.46 4.14
C ILE A 326 -23.96 6.92 5.29
N LYS A 327 -23.47 7.08 6.52
CA LYS A 327 -24.17 6.81 7.78
C LYS A 327 -23.51 7.62 8.89
N PRO A 328 -24.16 7.82 10.06
CA PRO A 328 -23.54 8.49 11.18
C PRO A 328 -22.27 7.76 11.65
N TYR A 329 -21.17 8.51 11.81
CA TYR A 329 -19.90 8.02 12.35
C TYR A 329 -19.50 8.81 13.60
N ALA A 330 -18.87 8.13 14.55
CA ALA A 330 -18.44 8.68 15.83
C ALA A 330 -17.13 9.48 15.70
N LEU A 331 -17.17 10.78 15.95
CA LEU A 331 -15.98 11.61 16.10
C LEU A 331 -15.69 11.81 17.59
N ARG A 332 -14.55 11.32 18.05
CA ARG A 332 -14.07 11.50 19.42
C ARG A 332 -13.29 12.80 19.55
N LEU A 333 -13.63 13.59 20.56
CA LEU A 333 -13.00 14.87 20.88
C LEU A 333 -12.69 14.92 22.38
N PRO A 334 -11.76 15.78 22.82
CA PRO A 334 -11.68 16.12 24.24
C PRO A 334 -13.04 16.66 24.72
N ALA A 335 -13.45 16.34 25.94
CA ALA A 335 -14.82 16.58 26.40
C ALA A 335 -15.24 18.06 26.29
N ASN A 336 -14.33 19.00 26.53
CA ASN A 336 -14.61 20.43 26.42
C ASN A 336 -14.82 20.88 24.96
N ASP A 337 -14.15 20.23 24.00
CA ASP A 337 -14.24 20.56 22.57
C ASP A 337 -15.48 19.95 21.90
N ALA A 338 -16.10 18.94 22.51
CA ALA A 338 -17.33 18.37 21.99
C ALA A 338 -18.47 19.40 22.00
N LEU A 339 -18.55 20.24 23.03
CA LEU A 339 -19.51 21.34 23.08
C LEU A 339 -19.19 22.40 22.01
N SER A 340 -17.91 22.80 21.92
CA SER A 340 -17.45 23.74 20.90
C SER A 340 -17.74 23.26 19.47
N PHE A 341 -17.63 21.96 19.21
CA PHE A 341 -17.99 21.39 17.91
C PHE A 341 -19.47 21.64 17.57
N ILE A 342 -20.37 21.50 18.54
CA ILE A 342 -21.81 21.73 18.35
C ILE A 342 -22.05 23.22 18.06
N ASP A 343 -21.43 24.12 18.82
CA ASP A 343 -21.59 25.56 18.66
C ASP A 343 -21.06 26.07 17.31
N PHE A 344 -19.95 25.51 16.84
CA PHE A 344 -19.28 25.90 15.59
C PHE A 344 -19.55 24.95 14.42
N GLN A 345 -20.58 24.11 14.51
CA GLN A 345 -20.83 23.02 13.55
C GLN A 345 -20.87 23.50 12.09
N ASP A 346 -21.60 24.58 11.79
CA ASP A 346 -21.73 25.14 10.44
C ASP A 346 -20.40 25.72 9.92
N SER A 347 -19.64 26.37 10.80
CA SER A 347 -18.30 26.89 10.48
C SER A 347 -17.32 25.76 10.19
N ILE A 348 -17.38 24.66 10.94
CA ILE A 348 -16.56 23.46 10.72
C ILE A 348 -16.85 22.89 9.33
N TYR A 349 -18.11 22.57 9.02
CA TYR A 349 -18.43 21.94 7.74
C TYR A 349 -18.13 22.83 6.53
N SER A 350 -18.26 24.15 6.65
CA SER A 350 -17.97 25.09 5.56
C SER A 350 -16.48 25.42 5.39
N TYR A 351 -15.64 25.22 6.42
CA TYR A 351 -14.23 25.58 6.38
C TYR A 351 -13.47 24.84 5.28
N LYS A 352 -13.06 25.57 4.23
CA LYS A 352 -12.27 25.04 3.10
C LYS A 352 -12.85 23.76 2.46
N ASP A 353 -14.17 23.56 2.52
CA ASP A 353 -14.85 22.35 2.03
C ASP A 353 -14.46 21.98 0.60
N SER A 354 -14.51 22.95 -0.31
CA SER A 354 -14.13 22.76 -1.71
C SER A 354 -12.66 22.37 -1.88
N ALA A 355 -11.76 22.85 -1.02
CA ALA A 355 -10.35 22.47 -1.09
C ALA A 355 -10.14 21.01 -0.66
N PHE A 356 -10.95 20.50 0.29
CA PHE A 356 -10.84 19.12 0.77
C PHE A 356 -11.60 18.11 -0.09
N PHE A 357 -12.71 18.50 -0.73
CA PHE A 357 -13.60 17.54 -1.41
C PHE A 357 -13.87 17.80 -2.89
N ASN A 358 -13.59 18.99 -3.43
CA ASN A 358 -13.75 19.25 -4.87
C ASN A 358 -12.44 19.00 -5.63
N ALA A 359 -12.05 17.73 -5.73
CA ALA A 359 -11.13 17.31 -6.78
C ALA A 359 -11.84 17.53 -8.13
N THR A 360 -11.26 18.38 -8.98
CA THR A 360 -11.76 18.84 -10.28
C THR A 360 -12.63 17.80 -10.99
N LYS A 361 -13.97 17.92 -10.87
CA LYS A 361 -14.91 17.04 -11.56
C LYS A 361 -14.86 17.37 -13.05
N VAL A 362 -14.04 16.64 -13.82
CA VAL A 362 -14.04 16.76 -15.28
C VAL A 362 -15.26 16.00 -15.78
N ALA A 363 -16.28 16.74 -16.22
CA ALA A 363 -17.60 16.20 -16.56
C ALA A 363 -17.62 15.24 -17.76
N ALA A 364 -16.56 15.20 -18.58
CA ALA A 364 -16.36 14.21 -19.64
C ALA A 364 -14.93 14.32 -20.20
N PRO A 365 -14.33 13.23 -20.71
CA PRO A 365 -13.09 13.33 -21.48
C PRO A 365 -13.35 14.18 -22.74
N LYS A 366 -12.68 15.33 -22.83
CA LYS A 366 -12.70 16.15 -24.05
C LYS A 366 -11.61 15.67 -24.99
N TYR A 367 -11.95 15.41 -26.26
CA TYR A 367 -10.95 15.19 -27.29
C TYR A 367 -10.09 16.44 -27.43
N ALA A 368 -8.79 16.32 -27.18
CA ALA A 368 -7.85 17.39 -27.47
C ALA A 368 -7.65 17.48 -28.98
N ASN A 369 -7.91 18.65 -29.57
CA ASN A 369 -7.55 18.93 -30.95
C ASN A 369 -6.03 19.03 -31.05
N TYR A 370 -5.39 17.94 -31.46
CA TYR A 370 -3.95 17.88 -31.69
C TYR A 370 -3.60 18.39 -33.08
N ALA A 371 -3.01 19.59 -33.17
CA ALA A 371 -2.35 20.06 -34.37
C ALA A 371 -0.83 19.82 -34.24
N PRO A 372 -0.18 19.14 -35.20
CA PRO A 372 1.26 18.97 -35.16
C PRO A 372 1.96 20.32 -35.29
N LYS A 373 2.98 20.56 -34.46
CA LYS A 373 3.79 21.78 -34.54
C LYS A 373 4.54 21.80 -35.88
N THR A 374 4.28 22.80 -36.71
CA THR A 374 5.00 22.96 -37.97
C THR A 374 6.45 23.40 -37.68
N PRO A 375 7.42 23.00 -38.52
CA PRO A 375 8.78 23.50 -38.40
C PRO A 375 8.86 25.03 -38.45
N GLY A 376 9.91 25.61 -37.84
CA GLY A 376 10.07 27.05 -37.65
C GLY A 376 10.19 27.86 -38.96
N LYS A 377 10.32 29.20 -38.83
CA LYS A 377 10.24 30.17 -39.95
C LYS A 377 11.21 29.92 -41.12
N ASP A 378 12.24 29.11 -40.95
CA ASP A 378 13.25 28.77 -41.98
C ASP A 378 12.89 27.56 -42.83
N TYR A 379 11.69 27.00 -42.63
CA TYR A 379 11.15 25.93 -43.43
C TYR A 379 10.06 26.43 -44.36
N VAL A 380 10.03 25.90 -45.57
CA VAL A 380 8.99 26.12 -46.57
C VAL A 380 8.15 24.86 -46.67
N LYS A 381 6.83 25.03 -46.72
CA LYS A 381 5.87 23.96 -46.97
C LYS A 381 5.83 23.63 -48.46
N LEU A 382 6.18 22.40 -48.80
CA LEU A 382 5.93 21.77 -50.08
C LEU A 382 4.67 20.89 -49.97
N THR A 383 3.95 20.73 -51.07
CA THR A 383 2.78 19.86 -51.15
C THR A 383 3.09 18.72 -52.11
N TYR A 384 2.81 17.49 -51.70
CA TYR A 384 2.91 16.30 -52.53
C TYR A 384 1.55 15.62 -52.65
N THR A 385 1.16 15.24 -53.86
CA THR A 385 -0.11 14.54 -54.10
C THR A 385 0.17 13.05 -54.24
N VAL A 386 -0.35 12.24 -53.33
CA VAL A 386 -0.12 10.79 -53.29
C VAL A 386 -0.65 10.13 -54.58
N LYS A 387 0.22 9.42 -55.30
CA LYS A 387 -0.11 8.66 -56.52
C LYS A 387 -0.32 7.18 -56.19
N SER A 388 -0.96 6.44 -57.10
CA SER A 388 -1.12 4.99 -56.93
C SER A 388 0.25 4.31 -56.86
N GLY A 389 0.43 3.40 -55.89
CA GLY A 389 1.71 2.73 -55.61
C GLY A 389 2.67 3.50 -54.68
N ASP A 390 2.32 4.71 -54.25
CA ASP A 390 3.14 5.46 -53.30
C ASP A 390 3.05 4.88 -51.87
N ALA A 391 4.15 5.02 -51.13
CA ALA A 391 4.22 4.68 -49.71
C ALA A 391 4.84 5.83 -48.92
N VAL A 392 4.41 6.01 -47.66
CA VAL A 392 4.93 7.05 -46.75
C VAL A 392 6.47 7.03 -46.67
N GLY A 393 7.05 5.82 -46.64
CA GLY A 393 8.49 5.61 -46.66
C GLY A 393 9.18 6.15 -47.91
N LEU A 394 8.60 5.88 -49.08
CA LEU A 394 9.13 6.32 -50.38
C LEU A 394 9.05 7.83 -50.53
N ILE A 395 7.91 8.42 -50.18
CA ILE A 395 7.71 9.88 -50.24
C ILE A 395 8.72 10.58 -49.31
N ALA A 396 8.87 10.10 -48.07
CA ALA A 396 9.86 10.65 -47.15
C ALA A 396 11.30 10.55 -47.70
N GLN A 397 11.63 9.42 -48.35
CA GLN A 397 12.93 9.20 -48.98
C GLN A 397 13.18 10.17 -50.15
N TRP A 398 12.22 10.36 -51.06
CA TRP A 398 12.34 11.29 -52.19
C TRP A 398 12.57 12.73 -51.74
N TYR A 399 11.88 13.14 -50.67
CA TYR A 399 12.03 14.48 -50.11
C TYR A 399 13.19 14.59 -49.11
N GLN A 400 13.90 13.50 -48.82
CA GLN A 400 14.96 13.43 -47.80
C GLN A 400 14.51 14.03 -46.45
N VAL A 401 13.38 13.54 -45.93
CA VAL A 401 12.85 13.85 -44.60
C VAL A 401 12.66 12.55 -43.83
N ARG A 402 12.54 12.62 -42.49
CA ARG A 402 12.23 11.41 -41.72
C ARG A 402 10.78 11.01 -41.97
N THR A 403 10.51 9.70 -42.03
CA THR A 403 9.14 9.19 -42.13
C THR A 403 8.28 9.61 -40.95
N SER A 404 8.87 9.73 -39.76
CA SER A 404 8.24 10.28 -38.56
C SER A 404 7.75 11.71 -38.78
N ASP A 405 8.55 12.55 -39.43
CA ASP A 405 8.23 13.96 -39.63
C ASP A 405 7.12 14.11 -40.66
N LEU A 406 7.18 13.35 -41.75
CA LEU A 406 6.12 13.30 -42.75
C LEU A 406 4.78 12.85 -42.14
N ARG A 407 4.79 11.82 -41.29
CA ARG A 407 3.58 11.39 -40.57
C ARG A 407 3.09 12.46 -39.61
N TYR A 408 4.01 13.03 -38.84
CA TYR A 408 3.73 14.03 -37.84
C TYR A 408 3.05 15.24 -38.45
N TRP A 409 3.63 15.85 -39.49
CA TRP A 409 3.09 17.04 -40.15
C TRP A 409 1.71 16.84 -40.79
N ASN A 410 1.33 15.60 -41.04
CA ASN A 410 0.09 15.24 -41.74
C ASN A 410 -0.91 14.50 -40.86
N ASN A 411 -0.65 14.40 -39.54
CA ASN A 411 -1.48 13.66 -38.60
C ASN A 411 -1.77 12.21 -39.03
N ILE A 412 -0.79 11.56 -39.67
CA ILE A 412 -0.91 10.18 -40.14
C ILE A 412 -0.52 9.23 -39.00
N ARG A 413 -1.47 8.43 -38.55
CA ARG A 413 -1.23 7.32 -37.63
C ARG A 413 -0.85 6.08 -38.43
N GLY A 414 0.33 5.51 -38.20
CA GLY A 414 0.85 4.39 -38.99
C GLY A 414 1.29 4.81 -40.40
N ASN A 415 1.10 3.97 -41.41
CA ASN A 415 1.61 4.23 -42.77
C ASN A 415 0.50 4.37 -43.83
N MET A 416 -0.77 4.45 -43.41
CA MET A 416 -1.90 4.52 -44.35
C MET A 416 -1.98 5.90 -45.00
N ILE A 417 -1.89 5.91 -46.34
CA ILE A 417 -2.12 7.08 -47.20
C ILE A 417 -3.03 6.67 -48.35
N ARG A 418 -3.82 7.61 -48.87
CA ARG A 418 -4.76 7.37 -49.97
C ARG A 418 -4.30 8.09 -51.23
N SER A 419 -4.50 7.49 -52.40
CA SER A 419 -4.25 8.19 -53.66
C SER A 419 -5.10 9.47 -53.74
N GLY A 420 -4.50 10.56 -54.22
CA GLY A 420 -5.07 11.90 -54.22
C GLY A 420 -4.92 12.68 -52.90
N GLN A 421 -4.47 12.04 -51.81
CA GLN A 421 -4.20 12.72 -50.55
C GLN A 421 -3.05 13.73 -50.71
N LYS A 422 -3.24 14.97 -50.26
CA LYS A 422 -2.19 16.00 -50.24
C LYS A 422 -1.41 15.94 -48.95
N LEU A 423 -0.10 15.75 -49.05
CA LEU A 423 0.82 15.73 -47.90
C LEU A 423 1.63 17.02 -47.84
N SER A 424 1.68 17.60 -46.64
CA SER A 424 2.52 18.72 -46.25
C SER A 424 3.93 18.21 -45.92
N ILE A 425 4.94 18.73 -46.63
CA ILE A 425 6.34 18.35 -46.45
C ILE A 425 7.14 19.62 -46.20
N TYR A 426 7.87 19.69 -45.09
CA TYR A 426 8.64 20.89 -44.77
C TYR A 426 10.13 20.68 -45.07
N LYS A 427 10.73 21.63 -45.81
CA LYS A 427 12.16 21.65 -46.12
C LYS A 427 12.77 23.01 -45.77
N HIS A 428 14.01 23.01 -45.31
CA HIS A 428 14.75 24.25 -45.07
C HIS A 428 14.81 25.09 -46.35
N LYS A 429 14.62 26.42 -46.24
CA LYS A 429 14.56 27.37 -47.37
C LYS A 429 15.66 27.15 -48.40
N THR A 430 16.91 27.00 -47.93
CA THR A 430 18.09 26.82 -48.80
C THR A 430 18.10 25.51 -49.60
N LYS A 431 17.30 24.52 -49.22
CA LYS A 431 17.23 23.21 -49.88
C LYS A 431 15.90 22.97 -50.59
N ALA A 432 14.86 23.78 -50.34
CA ALA A 432 13.49 23.52 -50.77
C ALA A 432 13.32 23.53 -52.30
N GLU A 433 14.04 24.42 -53.01
CA GLU A 433 13.93 24.58 -54.47
C GLU A 433 14.15 23.26 -55.24
N LYS A 434 15.15 22.47 -54.84
CA LYS A 434 15.49 21.17 -55.45
C LYS A 434 14.32 20.16 -55.46
N TYR A 435 13.35 20.33 -54.55
CA TYR A 435 12.28 19.37 -54.31
C TYR A 435 10.91 19.86 -54.80
N ARG A 436 10.79 21.05 -55.39
CA ARG A 436 9.49 21.60 -55.82
C ARG A 436 8.86 20.79 -56.96
N ASP A 437 9.67 20.37 -57.92
CA ASP A 437 9.15 19.66 -59.11
C ASP A 437 8.89 18.18 -58.87
N LEU A 438 9.22 17.64 -57.68
CA LEU A 438 9.11 16.22 -57.39
C LEU A 438 7.70 15.68 -57.55
N ASP A 439 6.67 16.46 -57.26
CA ASP A 439 5.27 16.00 -57.41
C ASP A 439 4.95 15.66 -58.88
N ASN A 440 5.56 16.39 -59.82
CA ASN A 440 5.31 16.26 -61.26
C ASN A 440 6.09 15.12 -61.93
N LEU A 441 7.14 14.60 -61.29
CA LEU A 441 7.95 13.53 -61.85
C LEU A 441 7.21 12.18 -61.87
N THR A 442 7.61 11.34 -62.83
CA THR A 442 7.26 9.92 -62.91
C THR A 442 7.92 9.13 -61.77
N TYR A 443 7.39 7.95 -61.47
CA TYR A 443 7.98 7.07 -60.44
C TYR A 443 9.43 6.72 -60.76
N ALA A 444 9.74 6.42 -62.02
CA ALA A 444 11.09 6.08 -62.48
C ALA A 444 12.09 7.21 -62.23
N GLU A 445 11.71 8.45 -62.57
CA GLU A 445 12.54 9.63 -62.34
C GLU A 445 12.75 9.91 -60.85
N LYS A 446 11.73 9.67 -60.00
CA LYS A 446 11.85 9.80 -58.54
C LYS A 446 12.82 8.77 -57.95
N GLN A 447 12.78 7.52 -58.42
CA GLN A 447 13.70 6.46 -57.99
C GLN A 447 15.15 6.74 -58.44
N ALA A 448 15.32 7.22 -59.67
CA ALA A 448 16.64 7.60 -60.18
C ALA A 448 17.30 8.71 -59.35
N ARG A 449 16.52 9.68 -58.86
CA ARG A 449 17.02 10.77 -57.98
C ARG A 449 17.55 10.30 -56.62
N ILE A 450 17.15 9.12 -56.16
CA ILE A 450 17.66 8.50 -54.93
C ILE A 450 18.71 7.41 -55.21
N GLY A 451 19.26 7.37 -56.44
CA GLY A 451 20.31 6.43 -56.84
C GLY A 451 19.82 5.00 -57.05
N LYS A 452 18.51 4.78 -57.20
CA LYS A 452 17.92 3.46 -57.46
C LYS A 452 17.57 3.33 -58.93
N THR A 453 18.07 2.27 -59.58
CA THR A 453 17.65 1.89 -60.92
C THR A 453 16.32 1.15 -60.83
N VAL A 454 15.31 1.64 -61.54
CA VAL A 454 14.09 0.86 -61.80
C VAL A 454 14.37 -0.05 -62.99
N ALA A 455 14.21 -1.36 -62.80
CA ALA A 455 14.15 -2.28 -63.94
C ALA A 455 13.03 -1.82 -64.88
N PRO A 456 13.21 -1.90 -66.22
CA PRO A 456 12.14 -1.58 -67.14
C PRO A 456 10.94 -2.45 -66.78
N MET A 457 9.83 -1.81 -66.45
CA MET A 457 8.55 -2.49 -66.27
C MET A 457 8.33 -3.28 -67.55
N LYS A 458 8.30 -4.63 -67.48
CA LYS A 458 7.87 -5.46 -68.61
C LYS A 458 6.57 -4.81 -69.09
N LYS A 459 6.55 -4.31 -70.33
CA LYS A 459 5.29 -4.15 -71.04
C LYS A 459 4.72 -5.55 -71.04
N GLU A 460 3.75 -5.80 -70.17
CA GLU A 460 2.87 -6.95 -70.39
C GLU A 460 2.36 -6.77 -71.82
N GLU A 461 2.62 -7.77 -72.66
CA GLU A 461 2.11 -7.80 -74.01
C GLU A 461 0.59 -7.55 -73.95
N PRO A 462 0.02 -6.83 -74.92
CA PRO A 462 -1.42 -6.72 -75.00
C PRO A 462 -1.97 -8.16 -75.08
N ILE A 463 -2.58 -8.63 -74.01
CA ILE A 463 -3.37 -9.85 -74.05
C ILE A 463 -4.47 -9.54 -75.07
N ASP A 464 -4.45 -10.29 -76.17
CA ASP A 464 -5.47 -10.30 -77.21
C ASP A 464 -6.87 -10.27 -76.55
N ASP A 465 -7.54 -9.13 -76.68
CA ASP A 465 -8.74 -8.80 -75.91
C ASP A 465 -10.03 -9.34 -76.56
N ASN A 466 -9.89 -10.24 -77.54
CA ASN A 466 -11.01 -10.70 -78.37
C ASN A 466 -11.46 -12.15 -78.14
N ASN A 467 -10.96 -12.90 -77.16
CA ASN A 467 -11.39 -14.30 -77.00
C ASN A 467 -11.49 -14.85 -75.55
N GLY A 468 -11.72 -13.99 -74.54
CA GLY A 468 -12.00 -14.44 -73.17
C GLY A 468 -13.39 -14.01 -72.69
N GLU A 469 -14.16 -14.94 -72.11
CA GLU A 469 -15.45 -14.64 -71.48
C GLU A 469 -15.26 -13.66 -70.31
N PHE A 470 -15.95 -12.52 -70.35
CA PHE A 470 -15.96 -11.56 -69.25
C PHE A 470 -17.13 -11.87 -68.31
N GLU A 471 -16.84 -11.95 -67.01
CA GLU A 471 -17.88 -11.94 -65.98
C GLU A 471 -18.31 -10.51 -65.67
N ILE A 472 -19.61 -10.31 -65.42
CA ILE A 472 -20.15 -9.00 -65.05
C ILE A 472 -20.39 -8.95 -63.55
N TYR A 473 -19.66 -8.06 -62.88
CA TYR A 473 -19.91 -7.72 -61.49
C TYR A 473 -20.72 -6.43 -61.38
N THR A 474 -21.79 -6.45 -60.59
CA THR A 474 -22.58 -5.24 -60.31
C THR A 474 -22.15 -4.66 -58.97
N VAL A 475 -21.62 -3.44 -59.00
CA VAL A 475 -21.08 -2.72 -57.84
C VAL A 475 -22.18 -2.54 -56.78
N ARG A 476 -21.90 -2.95 -55.56
CA ARG A 476 -22.77 -2.77 -54.38
C ARG A 476 -22.36 -1.52 -53.62
N SER A 477 -23.27 -1.02 -52.78
CA SER A 477 -23.00 0.14 -51.93
C SER A 477 -21.88 -0.18 -50.94
N GLY A 478 -20.77 0.57 -51.04
CA GLY A 478 -19.60 0.39 -50.18
C GLY A 478 -18.45 -0.37 -50.83
N ASP A 479 -18.63 -0.94 -52.02
CA ASP A 479 -17.57 -1.64 -52.72
C ASP A 479 -16.45 -0.69 -53.17
N THR A 480 -15.20 -1.16 -53.08
CA THR A 480 -14.06 -0.54 -53.73
C THR A 480 -13.52 -1.46 -54.83
N LEU A 481 -12.83 -0.90 -55.82
CA LEU A 481 -12.20 -1.71 -56.87
C LEU A 481 -11.18 -2.72 -56.30
N TRP A 482 -10.56 -2.40 -55.17
CA TRP A 482 -9.66 -3.30 -54.46
C TRP A 482 -10.41 -4.49 -53.83
N ASP A 483 -11.54 -4.24 -53.17
CA ASP A 483 -12.36 -5.29 -52.59
C ASP A 483 -12.95 -6.20 -53.67
N ILE A 484 -13.38 -5.61 -54.80
CA ILE A 484 -13.89 -6.36 -55.95
C ILE A 484 -12.79 -7.21 -56.57
N ALA A 485 -11.59 -6.66 -56.81
CA ALA A 485 -10.46 -7.42 -57.37
C ALA A 485 -10.10 -8.65 -56.54
N LYS A 486 -10.21 -8.55 -55.20
CA LYS A 486 -9.94 -9.66 -54.28
C LYS A 486 -10.90 -10.85 -54.44
N LEU A 487 -12.08 -10.63 -55.02
CA LEU A 487 -13.03 -11.71 -55.31
C LEU A 487 -12.58 -12.57 -56.51
N TYR A 488 -11.64 -12.08 -57.32
CA TYR A 488 -11.17 -12.74 -58.53
C TYR A 488 -9.66 -13.01 -58.45
N PRO A 489 -9.25 -14.26 -58.19
CA PRO A 489 -7.83 -14.62 -58.11
C PRO A 489 -7.05 -14.15 -59.35
N GLY A 490 -5.90 -13.50 -59.13
CA GLY A 490 -5.03 -13.00 -60.20
C GLY A 490 -5.47 -11.69 -60.87
N VAL A 491 -6.61 -11.12 -60.49
CA VAL A 491 -7.10 -9.82 -60.98
C VAL A 491 -6.70 -8.71 -60.01
N THR A 492 -6.17 -7.60 -60.54
CA THR A 492 -5.86 -6.39 -59.76
C THR A 492 -6.93 -5.31 -59.94
N ASP A 493 -7.01 -4.36 -59.01
CA ASP A 493 -7.86 -3.17 -59.16
C ASP A 493 -7.49 -2.37 -60.42
N THR A 494 -6.20 -2.33 -60.76
CA THR A 494 -5.70 -1.74 -62.01
C THR A 494 -6.17 -2.49 -63.27
N ASP A 495 -6.28 -3.82 -63.23
CA ASP A 495 -6.82 -4.62 -64.34
C ASP A 495 -8.31 -4.28 -64.57
N ILE A 496 -9.09 -4.21 -63.49
CA ILE A 496 -10.51 -3.85 -63.55
C ILE A 496 -10.68 -2.43 -64.10
N MET A 497 -9.85 -1.48 -63.65
CA MET A 497 -9.89 -0.11 -64.18
C MET A 497 -9.62 -0.08 -65.68
N ARG A 498 -8.61 -0.83 -66.14
CA ARG A 498 -8.24 -0.91 -67.55
C ARG A 498 -9.35 -1.48 -68.42
N TRP A 499 -9.95 -2.62 -68.04
CA TRP A 499 -11.02 -3.26 -68.82
C TRP A 499 -12.32 -2.44 -68.88
N ASN A 500 -12.51 -1.53 -67.91
CA ASN A 500 -13.72 -0.73 -67.79
C ASN A 500 -13.52 0.75 -68.11
N ASN A 501 -12.36 1.12 -68.65
CA ASN A 501 -11.99 2.51 -68.96
C ASN A 501 -12.20 3.49 -67.80
N ILE A 502 -11.92 3.03 -66.56
CA ILE A 502 -12.06 3.84 -65.35
C ILE A 502 -10.73 4.53 -65.08
N SER A 503 -10.70 5.86 -65.18
CA SER A 503 -9.51 6.67 -64.91
C SER A 503 -9.36 7.05 -63.43
N ASN A 504 -10.44 6.95 -62.64
CA ASN A 504 -10.44 7.29 -61.22
C ASN A 504 -11.18 6.21 -60.40
N ALA A 505 -10.47 5.51 -59.51
CA ALA A 505 -11.04 4.47 -58.66
C ALA A 505 -12.19 4.96 -57.76
N SER A 506 -12.23 6.26 -57.47
CA SER A 506 -13.25 6.89 -56.61
C SER A 506 -14.55 7.23 -57.37
N SER A 507 -14.58 7.05 -58.70
CA SER A 507 -15.77 7.34 -59.51
C SER A 507 -16.75 6.16 -59.59
N LEU A 508 -16.51 5.08 -58.84
CA LEU A 508 -17.33 3.89 -58.83
C LEU A 508 -18.70 4.17 -58.20
N LYS A 509 -19.78 3.82 -58.90
CA LYS A 509 -21.15 4.04 -58.43
C LYS A 509 -21.87 2.72 -58.13
N PRO A 510 -22.62 2.61 -57.04
CA PRO A 510 -23.51 1.47 -56.81
C PRO A 510 -24.44 1.25 -58.03
N GLY A 511 -24.57 0.00 -58.46
CA GLY A 511 -25.32 -0.41 -59.66
C GLY A 511 -24.50 -0.38 -60.95
N GLN A 512 -23.28 0.16 -60.95
CA GLN A 512 -22.39 0.11 -62.12
C GLN A 512 -21.98 -1.33 -62.42
N LYS A 513 -22.03 -1.73 -63.70
CA LYS A 513 -21.60 -3.05 -64.17
C LYS A 513 -20.16 -2.99 -64.62
N LEU A 514 -19.30 -3.84 -64.04
CA LEU A 514 -17.89 -3.96 -64.37
C LEU A 514 -17.65 -5.28 -65.09
N ARG A 515 -16.95 -5.21 -66.21
CA ARG A 515 -16.39 -6.34 -66.94
C ARG A 515 -15.11 -6.80 -66.22
N ILE A 516 -15.11 -8.03 -65.76
CA ILE A 516 -13.97 -8.65 -65.08
C ILE A 516 -13.58 -9.90 -65.88
N LYS A 517 -12.30 -10.04 -66.18
CA LYS A 517 -11.75 -11.23 -66.84
C LYS A 517 -11.04 -12.07 -65.78
N PRO A 518 -11.66 -13.15 -65.25
CA PRO A 518 -10.98 -14.05 -64.34
C PRO A 518 -9.72 -14.61 -65.01
N LYS A 519 -8.60 -14.66 -64.30
CA LYS A 519 -7.43 -15.39 -64.77
C LYS A 519 -7.57 -16.82 -64.26
N SER A 520 -7.56 -17.81 -65.16
CA SER A 520 -7.58 -19.23 -64.81
C SER A 520 -6.43 -19.62 -63.89
#